data_AF-A0A7C0WCK3-F1
#
_entry.id   AF-A0A7C0WCK3-F1
#
_cell.length_a   1.000
_cell.length_b   1.000
_cell.length_c   1.000
_cell.angle_alpha   90.00
_cell.angle_beta   90.00
_cell.angle_gamma   90.00
#
_symmetry.space_group_name_H-M   'P 1'
#
loop_
_entity.id
_entity.type
_entity.pdbx_description
1 polymer ?
#
loop_
_entity_poly.entity_id
_entity_poly.type
_entity_poly.pdbx_seq_one_letter_code
_entity_poly.pdbx_strand_id
1 'polypeptide(L)'
;MKTSKMNNHDYWLPIDSRGTGQMGLCLIGNNWLPSDSLTSVIFYDDLFISQAIRHYNLKTLEVDGFMPFNFNNSGAEEITVSYYWDDSVWLEMLSIDENMHYKKMLGTGIDLNGNGYWDGHAFFCNVYDFNDDGYIELLLSIDTGYDLYPRKLICLDWKNDKILWEYNLAGIMNNTNFFVTELGGSDRPYCMWFCR
;
A
#
# COMPACT_ATOMS: atom_id res chain seq x y z
N MET A 1 0.84 -30.17 -7.46
CA MET A 1 0.53 -28.99 -6.64
C MET A 1 1.55 -28.88 -5.53
N LYS A 2 2.55 -28.01 -5.68
CA LYS A 2 3.39 -27.61 -4.54
C LYS A 2 2.57 -26.60 -3.76
N THR A 3 2.17 -26.94 -2.55
CA THR A 3 1.61 -25.98 -1.61
C THR A 3 2.75 -25.02 -1.23
N SER A 4 2.77 -23.83 -1.83
CA SER A 4 3.50 -22.71 -1.22
C SER A 4 2.96 -22.55 0.20
N LYS A 5 3.85 -22.39 1.17
CA LYS A 5 3.45 -22.01 2.52
C LYS A 5 2.84 -20.61 2.39
N MET A 6 1.53 -20.51 2.40
CA MET A 6 0.87 -19.22 2.64
C MET A 6 1.29 -18.76 4.03
N ASN A 7 1.92 -17.59 4.10
CA ASN A 7 2.29 -16.97 5.34
C ASN A 7 1.01 -16.51 6.05
N ASN A 8 0.62 -17.23 7.11
CA ASN A 8 -0.55 -16.92 7.92
C ASN A 8 -0.22 -15.77 8.87
N HIS A 9 -0.19 -14.56 8.34
CA HIS A 9 0.05 -13.37 9.15
C HIS A 9 -1.22 -12.52 9.16
N ASP A 10 -1.90 -12.54 10.31
CA ASP A 10 -2.81 -11.48 10.66
C ASP A 10 -1.97 -10.30 11.14
N TYR A 11 -2.20 -9.12 10.58
CA TYR A 11 -1.56 -7.89 10.99
C TYR A 11 -2.51 -7.09 11.86
N TRP A 12 -1.99 -6.64 13.00
CA TRP A 12 -2.72 -5.93 14.04
C TRP A 12 -2.13 -4.53 14.15
N LEU A 13 -2.82 -3.55 13.59
CA LEU A 13 -2.31 -2.20 13.39
C LEU A 13 -3.07 -1.22 14.28
N PRO A 14 -2.44 -0.67 15.33
CA PRO A 14 -3.02 0.47 16.04
C PRO A 14 -3.19 1.63 15.07
N ILE A 15 -4.37 2.25 15.08
CA ILE A 15 -4.68 3.42 14.25
C ILE A 15 -5.41 4.49 15.05
N ASP A 16 -5.23 5.77 14.75
CA ASP A 16 -6.12 6.82 15.24
C ASP A 16 -7.44 6.78 14.46
N SER A 17 -8.38 5.98 14.96
CA SER A 17 -9.64 5.68 14.29
C SER A 17 -10.61 6.88 14.17
N ARG A 18 -10.37 7.97 14.91
CA ARG A 18 -11.30 9.10 15.03
C ARG A 18 -10.64 10.48 14.97
N GLY A 19 -9.32 10.56 14.87
CA GLY A 19 -8.56 11.81 14.89
C GLY A 19 -8.57 12.52 16.23
N THR A 20 -8.79 11.78 17.31
CA THR A 20 -8.88 12.31 18.68
C THR A 20 -7.65 11.97 19.51
N GLY A 21 -6.68 11.24 18.94
CA GLY A 21 -5.58 10.60 19.66
C GLY A 21 -5.99 9.33 20.40
N GLN A 22 -7.26 8.91 20.32
CA GLN A 22 -7.71 7.65 20.87
C GLN A 22 -7.45 6.51 19.87
N MET A 23 -6.64 5.54 20.27
CA MET A 23 -6.27 4.42 19.43
C MET A 23 -7.44 3.42 19.26
N GLY A 24 -7.75 3.14 18.00
CA GLY A 24 -8.48 1.96 17.56
C GLY A 24 -7.53 0.92 16.97
N LEU A 25 -8.10 -0.06 16.25
CA LEU A 25 -7.35 -1.16 15.65
C LEU A 25 -7.83 -1.43 14.22
N CYS A 26 -6.89 -1.68 13.32
CA CYS A 26 -7.12 -2.25 12.00
C CYS A 26 -6.51 -3.66 11.94
N LEU A 27 -7.32 -4.66 11.63
CA LEU A 27 -6.90 -6.04 11.43
C LEU A 27 -6.88 -6.33 9.93
N ILE A 28 -5.74 -6.79 9.41
CA ILE A 28 -5.58 -7.27 8.03
C ILE A 28 -5.27 -8.76 8.08
N GLY A 29 -6.13 -9.60 7.51
CA GLY A 29 -5.95 -11.06 7.54
C GLY A 29 -6.37 -11.72 6.23
N ASN A 30 -5.52 -12.62 5.71
CA ASN A 30 -5.76 -13.36 4.47
C ASN A 30 -6.71 -14.56 4.72
N ASN A 31 -7.71 -14.75 3.86
CA ASN A 31 -8.57 -15.93 3.87
C ASN A 31 -7.90 -17.10 3.14
N TRP A 32 -8.01 -18.26 3.78
CA TRP A 32 -7.18 -19.45 3.72
C TRP A 32 -7.33 -20.33 2.46
N LEU A 33 -7.84 -19.78 1.35
CA LEU A 33 -8.21 -20.57 0.16
C LEU A 33 -7.47 -20.11 -1.11
N PRO A 34 -6.65 -20.97 -1.75
CA PRO A 34 -5.82 -20.61 -2.90
C PRO A 34 -6.54 -20.16 -4.18
N SER A 35 -7.83 -20.48 -4.35
CA SER A 35 -8.58 -20.17 -5.58
C SER A 35 -9.41 -18.89 -5.49
N ASP A 36 -9.68 -18.41 -4.28
CA ASP A 36 -10.55 -17.27 -3.98
C ASP A 36 -9.96 -16.48 -2.80
N SER A 37 -8.64 -16.28 -2.83
CA SER A 37 -7.93 -15.62 -1.74
C SER A 37 -8.51 -14.20 -1.56
N LEU A 38 -8.97 -13.96 -0.34
CA LEU A 38 -9.69 -12.76 0.06
C LEU A 38 -9.00 -12.21 1.30
N THR A 39 -8.54 -10.98 1.27
CA THR A 39 -8.06 -10.30 2.48
C THR A 39 -9.24 -9.61 3.16
N SER A 40 -9.40 -9.88 4.46
CA SER A 40 -10.27 -9.11 5.32
C SER A 40 -9.50 -7.93 5.91
N VAL A 41 -10.03 -6.72 5.74
CA VAL A 41 -9.57 -5.52 6.45
C VAL A 41 -10.69 -5.06 7.37
N ILE A 42 -10.47 -5.17 8.68
CA ILE A 42 -11.50 -4.94 9.71
C ILE A 42 -11.05 -3.82 10.62
N PHE A 43 -11.92 -2.84 10.82
CA PHE A 43 -11.68 -1.71 11.71
C PHE A 43 -12.45 -1.87 13.02
N TYR A 44 -11.83 -1.41 14.09
CA TYR A 44 -12.35 -1.30 15.45
C TYR A 44 -12.02 0.10 15.98
N ASP A 45 -12.91 0.68 16.78
CA ASP A 45 -12.69 1.97 17.45
C ASP A 45 -11.93 1.81 18.79
N ASP A 46 -11.63 0.57 19.17
CA ASP A 46 -10.95 0.21 20.40
C ASP A 46 -9.92 -0.91 20.18
N LEU A 47 -8.93 -0.97 21.06
CA LEU A 47 -7.87 -1.99 21.03
C LEU A 47 -8.30 -3.36 21.58
N PHE A 48 -9.47 -3.45 22.22
CA PHE A 48 -10.01 -4.68 22.83
C PHE A 48 -10.93 -5.47 21.90
N ILE A 49 -11.15 -4.99 20.66
CA ILE A 49 -11.96 -5.67 19.64
C ILE A 49 -13.38 -5.89 20.16
N SER A 50 -13.98 -4.85 20.75
CA SER A 50 -15.32 -4.97 21.32
C SER A 50 -16.38 -5.12 20.23
N GLN A 51 -16.28 -4.32 19.17
CA GLN A 51 -17.19 -4.33 18.04
C GLN A 51 -16.49 -3.89 16.75
N ALA A 52 -16.59 -4.70 15.70
CA ALA A 52 -16.14 -4.28 14.37
C ALA A 52 -17.04 -3.14 13.87
N ILE A 53 -16.43 -1.99 13.57
CA ILE A 53 -17.13 -0.82 13.04
C ILE A 53 -17.20 -0.87 11.51
N ARG A 54 -16.26 -1.57 10.88
CA ARG A 54 -16.24 -1.75 9.43
C ARG A 54 -15.43 -2.96 9.00
N HIS A 55 -15.81 -3.56 7.86
CA HIS A 55 -15.12 -4.69 7.24
C HIS A 55 -15.13 -4.56 5.72
N TYR A 56 -13.94 -4.68 5.12
CA TYR A 56 -13.73 -4.79 3.68
C TYR A 56 -13.22 -6.18 3.33
N ASN A 57 -13.67 -6.69 2.18
CA ASN A 57 -13.16 -7.93 1.59
C ASN A 57 -12.48 -7.58 0.27
N LEU A 58 -11.16 -7.76 0.24
CA LEU A 58 -10.32 -7.46 -0.92
C LEU A 58 -9.99 -8.76 -1.63
N LYS A 59 -10.17 -8.82 -2.95
CA LYS A 59 -9.71 -9.97 -3.74
C LYS A 59 -8.21 -9.83 -3.98
N THR A 60 -7.42 -10.69 -3.35
CA THR A 60 -5.96 -10.57 -3.26
C THR A 60 -5.33 -11.96 -3.25
N LEU A 61 -4.17 -12.16 -3.85
CA LEU A 61 -3.40 -13.39 -3.60
C LEU A 61 -2.67 -13.31 -2.26
N GLU A 62 -1.99 -12.20 -2.00
CA GLU A 62 -1.33 -11.86 -0.74
C GLU A 62 -1.17 -10.33 -0.63
N VAL A 63 -1.17 -9.82 0.60
CA VAL A 63 -0.89 -8.41 0.91
C VAL A 63 0.62 -8.22 1.02
N ASP A 64 1.17 -7.27 0.27
CA ASP A 64 2.60 -6.97 0.24
C ASP A 64 3.00 -5.97 1.32
N GLY A 65 2.13 -4.99 1.55
CA GLY A 65 2.41 -3.89 2.44
C GLY A 65 1.13 -3.20 2.89
N PHE A 66 1.27 -2.45 3.97
CA PHE A 66 0.22 -1.59 4.50
C PHE A 66 0.82 -0.34 5.13
N MET A 67 0.03 0.73 5.17
CA MET A 67 0.42 2.00 5.75
C MET A 67 -0.79 2.71 6.34
N PRO A 68 -0.90 2.78 7.68
CA PRO A 68 -1.86 3.64 8.34
C PRO A 68 -1.38 5.10 8.26
N PHE A 69 -2.24 6.00 7.78
CA PHE A 69 -1.94 7.42 7.66
C PHE A 69 -3.22 8.24 7.41
N ASN A 70 -3.28 9.47 7.90
CA ASN A 70 -4.39 10.42 7.67
C ASN A 70 -4.18 11.15 6.34
N PHE A 71 -4.60 10.54 5.23
CA PHE A 71 -4.36 11.06 3.88
C PHE A 71 -5.29 12.21 3.52
N ASN A 72 -6.55 12.13 3.96
CA ASN A 72 -7.59 13.11 3.62
C ASN A 72 -7.65 14.31 4.58
N ASN A 73 -6.72 14.40 5.54
CA ASN A 73 -6.69 15.41 6.60
C ASN A 73 -7.97 15.44 7.47
N SER A 74 -8.71 14.33 7.58
CA SER A 74 -9.89 14.21 8.43
C SER A 74 -9.53 14.15 9.93
N GLY A 75 -8.27 13.82 10.23
CA GLY A 75 -7.78 13.55 11.57
C GLY A 75 -7.70 12.05 11.83
N ALA A 76 -8.68 11.28 11.35
CA ALA A 76 -8.65 9.82 11.44
C ALA A 76 -7.66 9.25 10.42
N GLU A 77 -6.99 8.16 10.78
CA GLU A 77 -6.10 7.44 9.88
C GLU A 77 -6.88 6.49 8.96
N GLU A 78 -6.55 6.53 7.68
CA GLU A 78 -6.89 5.50 6.71
C GLU A 78 -5.86 4.38 6.71
N ILE A 79 -6.23 3.22 6.19
CA ILE A 79 -5.28 2.16 5.85
C ILE A 79 -5.10 2.10 4.33
N THR A 80 -3.86 2.27 3.88
CA THR A 80 -3.46 1.91 2.53
C THR A 80 -2.93 0.50 2.53
N VAL A 81 -3.36 -0.33 1.60
CA VAL A 81 -2.86 -1.69 1.40
C VAL A 81 -2.39 -1.87 -0.04
N SER A 82 -1.22 -2.48 -0.21
CA SER A 82 -0.75 -2.98 -1.50
C SER A 82 -0.82 -4.50 -1.51
N TYR A 83 -1.20 -5.05 -2.65
CA TYR A 83 -1.35 -6.49 -2.82
C TYR A 83 -1.19 -6.85 -4.29
N TYR A 84 -0.89 -8.12 -4.56
CA TYR A 84 -0.91 -8.64 -5.92
C TYR A 84 -2.08 -9.60 -6.12
N TRP A 85 -2.53 -9.66 -7.36
CA TRP A 85 -3.56 -10.59 -7.81
C TRP A 85 -3.27 -10.97 -9.26
N ASP A 86 -3.05 -12.27 -9.49
CA ASP A 86 -2.69 -12.87 -10.78
C ASP A 86 -1.42 -12.24 -11.41
N ASP A 87 -1.60 -11.36 -12.40
CA ASP A 87 -0.54 -10.69 -13.16
C ASP A 87 -0.41 -9.21 -12.84
N SER A 88 -0.99 -8.76 -11.72
CA SER A 88 -1.18 -7.35 -11.42
C SER A 88 -0.93 -6.99 -9.95
N VAL A 89 -0.39 -5.80 -9.74
CA VAL A 89 -0.20 -5.19 -8.42
C VAL A 89 -1.20 -4.06 -8.26
N TRP A 90 -1.86 -4.04 -7.10
CA TRP A 90 -2.93 -3.13 -6.77
C TRP A 90 -2.65 -2.40 -5.47
N LEU A 91 -3.33 -1.27 -5.33
CA LEU A 91 -3.39 -0.47 -4.13
C LEU A 91 -4.83 -0.15 -3.82
N GLU A 92 -5.22 -0.31 -2.55
CA GLU A 92 -6.49 0.18 -2.03
C GLU A 92 -6.28 1.03 -0.77
N MET A 93 -6.99 2.16 -0.69
CA MET A 93 -7.09 2.99 0.51
C MET A 93 -8.49 2.89 1.07
N LEU A 94 -8.57 2.56 2.34
CA LEU A 94 -9.80 2.26 3.04
C LEU A 94 -9.89 3.11 4.31
N SER A 95 -11.06 3.64 4.58
CA SER A 95 -11.36 4.41 5.79
C SER A 95 -12.46 3.77 6.61
N ILE A 96 -12.54 4.18 7.87
CA ILE A 96 -13.73 3.96 8.71
C ILE A 96 -14.91 4.78 8.18
N ASP A 97 -14.68 5.92 7.51
CA ASP A 97 -15.74 6.70 6.86
C ASP A 97 -16.08 6.16 5.46
N GLU A 98 -17.37 6.05 5.15
CA GLU A 98 -17.93 5.44 3.93
C GLU A 98 -17.53 6.20 2.66
N ASN A 99 -17.12 7.44 2.83
CA ASN A 99 -16.80 8.35 1.74
C ASN A 99 -15.38 8.14 1.16
N MET A 100 -14.55 7.29 1.78
CA MET A 100 -13.18 7.06 1.31
C MET A 100 -12.90 5.58 1.09
N HIS A 101 -13.03 5.19 -0.16
CA HIS A 101 -12.51 3.96 -0.73
C HIS A 101 -11.89 4.28 -2.09
N TYR A 102 -10.57 4.19 -2.19
CA TYR A 102 -9.83 4.40 -3.43
C TYR A 102 -9.15 3.10 -3.85
N LYS A 103 -9.17 2.79 -5.14
CA LYS A 103 -8.56 1.59 -5.72
C LYS A 103 -7.81 1.93 -7.00
N LYS A 104 -6.56 1.46 -7.10
CA LYS A 104 -5.71 1.68 -8.28
C LYS A 104 -4.90 0.43 -8.62
N MET A 105 -4.89 0.07 -9.90
CA MET A 105 -3.89 -0.86 -10.42
C MET A 105 -2.60 -0.09 -10.66
N LEU A 106 -1.51 -0.52 -10.02
CA LEU A 106 -0.22 0.14 -10.10
C LEU A 106 0.61 -0.39 -11.28
N GLY A 107 0.45 -1.65 -11.64
CA GLY A 107 1.16 -2.25 -12.77
C GLY A 107 0.76 -3.70 -13.02
N THR A 108 1.20 -4.19 -14.18
CA THR A 108 1.09 -5.59 -14.57
C THR A 108 2.43 -6.10 -15.09
N GLY A 109 2.63 -7.40 -15.05
CA GLY A 109 3.85 -8.05 -15.55
C GLY A 109 3.58 -9.39 -16.21
N ILE A 110 4.65 -10.17 -16.37
CA ILE A 110 4.62 -11.46 -17.05
C ILE A 110 5.30 -12.48 -16.15
N ASP A 111 4.64 -13.61 -15.91
CA ASP A 111 5.26 -14.77 -15.27
C ASP A 111 6.32 -15.39 -16.21
N LEU A 112 7.58 -15.04 -16.01
CA LEU A 112 8.70 -15.54 -16.81
C LEU A 112 9.19 -16.90 -16.29
N ASN A 113 8.96 -17.20 -15.03
CA ASN A 113 9.43 -18.42 -14.39
C ASN A 113 8.44 -19.59 -14.53
N GLY A 114 7.21 -19.32 -14.97
CA GLY A 114 6.17 -20.30 -15.29
C GLY A 114 5.50 -20.92 -14.07
N ASN A 115 5.48 -20.23 -12.92
CA ASN A 115 4.87 -20.75 -11.69
C ASN A 115 3.36 -20.47 -11.58
N GLY A 116 2.79 -19.72 -12.52
CA GLY A 116 1.38 -19.38 -12.64
C GLY A 116 1.00 -17.97 -12.17
N TYR A 117 1.93 -17.13 -11.71
CA TYR A 117 1.67 -15.76 -11.27
C TYR A 117 2.87 -14.84 -11.51
N TRP A 118 2.62 -13.54 -11.59
CA TRP A 118 3.68 -12.53 -11.64
C TRP A 118 4.14 -12.17 -10.22
N ASP A 119 5.45 -12.22 -9.96
CA ASP A 119 6.05 -11.95 -8.64
C ASP A 119 6.31 -10.46 -8.34
N GLY A 120 5.41 -9.60 -8.82
CA GLY A 120 5.44 -8.17 -8.53
C GLY A 120 4.91 -7.84 -7.14
N HIS A 121 5.61 -6.97 -6.43
CA HIS A 121 5.25 -6.45 -5.12
C HIS A 121 5.30 -4.92 -5.10
N ALA A 122 4.43 -4.28 -4.32
CA ALA A 122 4.48 -2.84 -4.09
C ALA A 122 4.91 -2.46 -2.66
N PHE A 123 5.95 -1.62 -2.57
CA PHE A 123 6.49 -1.11 -1.31
C PHE A 123 6.22 0.38 -1.15
N PHE A 124 5.73 0.78 0.02
CA PHE A 124 5.58 2.17 0.41
C PHE A 124 6.94 2.77 0.77
N CYS A 125 7.39 3.74 -0.02
CA CYS A 125 8.68 4.38 0.14
C CYS A 125 8.59 5.64 1.00
N ASN A 126 7.58 6.48 0.76
CA ASN A 126 7.32 7.69 1.53
C ASN A 126 5.90 8.24 1.27
N VAL A 127 5.50 9.25 2.02
CA VAL A 127 4.27 10.02 1.81
C VAL A 127 4.56 11.51 2.01
N TYR A 128 4.12 12.35 1.08
CA TYR A 128 4.38 13.79 1.13
C TYR A 128 3.47 14.57 0.18
N ASP A 129 3.19 15.84 0.45
CA ASP A 129 2.53 16.79 -0.47
C ASP A 129 3.56 17.32 -1.50
N PHE A 130 3.84 16.53 -2.54
CA PHE A 130 4.84 16.82 -3.56
C PHE A 130 4.39 17.91 -4.55
N ASN A 131 3.09 18.13 -4.70
CA ASN A 131 2.54 19.10 -5.65
C ASN A 131 2.05 20.41 -5.01
N ASP A 132 2.13 20.52 -3.68
CA ASP A 132 1.72 21.66 -2.83
C ASP A 132 0.22 21.99 -2.95
N ASP A 133 -0.63 20.96 -3.12
CA ASP A 133 -2.10 21.10 -3.20
C ASP A 133 -2.83 20.87 -1.87
N GLY A 134 -2.09 20.53 -0.81
CA GLY A 134 -2.59 20.27 0.52
C GLY A 134 -3.02 18.83 0.78
N TYR A 135 -2.93 17.94 -0.22
CA TYR A 135 -3.12 16.50 -0.06
C TYR A 135 -1.79 15.76 -0.12
N ILE A 136 -1.72 14.66 0.62
CA ILE A 136 -0.50 13.86 0.71
C ILE A 136 -0.48 12.84 -0.42
N GLU A 137 0.53 12.89 -1.29
CA GLU A 137 0.79 11.85 -2.28
C GLU A 137 1.48 10.62 -1.69
N LEU A 138 1.26 9.50 -2.36
CA LEU A 138 1.96 8.24 -2.10
C LEU A 138 3.19 8.13 -2.99
N LEU A 139 4.34 7.90 -2.38
CA LEU A 139 5.54 7.48 -3.10
C LEU A 139 5.77 5.99 -2.86
N LEU A 140 5.65 5.22 -3.93
CA LEU A 140 5.67 3.77 -3.89
C LEU A 140 6.56 3.21 -4.99
N SER A 141 7.05 2.00 -4.76
CA SER A 141 7.83 1.27 -5.74
C SER A 141 7.17 -0.05 -6.09
N ILE A 142 7.24 -0.43 -7.36
CA ILE A 142 6.97 -1.80 -7.79
C ILE A 142 8.33 -2.46 -7.96
N ASP A 143 8.51 -3.60 -7.31
CA ASP A 143 9.67 -4.46 -7.51
C ASP A 143 9.23 -5.88 -7.83
N THR A 144 10.10 -6.61 -8.50
CA THR A 144 9.86 -7.97 -8.99
C THR A 144 11.09 -8.81 -8.75
N GLY A 145 10.89 -10.07 -8.38
CA GLY A 145 11.95 -11.05 -8.18
C GLY A 145 12.43 -11.66 -9.51
N TYR A 146 12.02 -12.90 -9.73
CA TYR A 146 12.38 -13.73 -10.88
C TYR A 146 11.69 -13.30 -12.17
N ASP A 147 10.56 -12.59 -12.11
CA ASP A 147 9.86 -12.13 -13.32
C ASP A 147 10.43 -10.82 -13.90
N LEU A 148 11.43 -10.27 -13.21
CA LEU A 148 12.35 -9.20 -13.63
C LEU A 148 11.73 -7.82 -13.88
N TYR A 149 10.51 -7.71 -14.41
CA TYR A 149 9.87 -6.46 -14.81
C TYR A 149 8.34 -6.51 -14.70
N PRO A 150 7.68 -5.33 -14.63
CA PRO A 150 8.27 -4.00 -14.47
C PRO A 150 8.79 -3.72 -13.04
N ARG A 151 9.90 -2.99 -12.95
CA ARG A 151 10.34 -2.31 -11.72
C ARG A 151 10.20 -0.81 -11.89
N LYS A 152 9.54 -0.14 -10.95
CA LYS A 152 9.15 1.26 -11.09
C LYS A 152 9.19 2.03 -9.78
N LEU A 153 9.45 3.33 -9.86
CA LEU A 153 9.10 4.31 -8.83
C LEU A 153 7.86 5.08 -9.31
N ILE A 154 6.86 5.24 -8.45
CA ILE A 154 5.60 5.91 -8.78
C ILE A 154 5.30 6.94 -7.69
N CYS A 155 5.03 8.18 -8.10
CA CYS A 155 4.39 9.18 -7.26
C CYS A 155 2.92 9.32 -7.66
N LEU A 156 2.05 8.93 -6.75
CA LEU A 156 0.60 8.85 -6.95
C LEU A 156 -0.12 9.92 -6.14
N ASP A 157 -0.74 10.84 -6.87
CA ASP A 157 -1.80 11.72 -6.39
C ASP A 157 -3.12 10.96 -6.46
N TRP A 158 -3.47 10.38 -5.32
CA TRP A 158 -4.69 9.58 -5.18
C TRP A 158 -5.95 10.43 -5.19
N LYS A 159 -5.85 11.70 -4.76
CA LYS A 159 -6.99 12.59 -4.64
C LYS A 159 -7.55 12.95 -6.02
N ASN A 160 -6.67 13.08 -7.01
CA ASN A 160 -7.00 13.40 -8.39
C ASN A 160 -6.84 12.19 -9.34
N ASP A 161 -6.58 11.00 -8.81
CA ASP A 161 -6.32 9.75 -9.55
C ASP A 161 -5.22 9.86 -10.62
N LYS A 162 -4.13 10.56 -10.29
CA LYS A 162 -3.08 10.93 -11.22
C LYS A 162 -1.71 10.42 -10.77
N ILE A 163 -0.98 9.80 -11.70
CA ILE A 163 0.46 9.58 -11.52
C ILE A 163 1.16 10.89 -11.88
N LEU A 164 1.79 11.55 -10.90
CA LEU A 164 2.51 12.81 -11.12
C LEU A 164 3.78 12.55 -11.94
N TRP A 165 4.50 11.49 -11.59
CA TRP A 165 5.67 11.01 -12.32
C TRP A 165 5.90 9.52 -12.04
N GLU A 166 6.50 8.84 -13.01
CA GLU A 166 6.87 7.43 -12.95
C GLU A 166 8.25 7.25 -13.58
N TYR A 167 9.10 6.45 -12.95
CA TYR A 167 10.41 6.07 -13.48
C TYR A 167 10.54 4.56 -13.54
N ASN A 168 10.89 4.03 -14.72
CA ASN A 168 11.31 2.63 -14.84
C ASN A 168 12.73 2.48 -14.28
N LEU A 169 12.95 1.37 -13.56
CA LEU A 169 14.19 1.12 -12.86
C LEU A 169 14.76 -0.24 -13.21
N ALA A 170 16.08 -0.35 -13.13
CA ALA A 170 16.78 -1.61 -13.32
C ALA A 170 17.03 -2.35 -11.99
N GLY A 171 17.09 -1.62 -10.86
CA GLY A 171 17.42 -2.15 -9.55
C GLY A 171 16.21 -2.33 -8.62
N ILE A 172 16.42 -3.08 -7.56
CA ILE A 172 15.46 -3.32 -6.47
C ILE A 172 15.35 -2.06 -5.60
N MET A 173 14.12 -1.66 -5.28
CA MET A 173 13.84 -0.60 -4.32
C MET A 173 12.87 -1.08 -3.26
N ASN A 174 13.14 -0.69 -2.03
CA ASN A 174 12.29 -0.95 -0.88
C ASN A 174 12.42 0.18 0.14
N ASN A 175 11.69 0.07 1.24
CA ASN A 175 11.68 1.05 2.32
C ASN A 175 13.02 1.19 3.08
N THR A 176 14.00 0.30 2.88
CA THR A 176 15.31 0.37 3.55
C THR A 176 16.38 1.09 2.74
N ASN A 177 16.15 1.26 1.44
CA ASN A 177 17.15 1.77 0.51
C ASN A 177 16.73 3.04 -0.23
N PHE A 178 15.57 3.61 0.14
CA PHE A 178 15.02 4.83 -0.41
C PHE A 178 14.89 5.91 0.67
N PHE A 179 15.34 7.13 0.36
CA PHE A 179 15.26 8.26 1.28
C PHE A 179 14.78 9.50 0.54
N VAL A 180 13.86 10.23 1.18
CA VAL A 180 13.44 11.59 0.77
C VAL A 180 13.95 12.56 1.82
N THR A 181 14.51 13.67 1.38
CA THR A 181 14.90 14.76 2.28
C THR A 181 14.51 16.09 1.66
N GLU A 182 13.87 16.91 2.47
CA GLU A 182 13.62 18.31 2.15
C GLU A 182 14.95 19.06 2.10
N LEU A 183 15.22 19.75 0.98
CA LEU A 183 16.46 20.52 0.82
C LEU A 183 16.35 21.95 1.38
N GLY A 184 15.14 22.38 1.79
CA GLY A 184 14.85 23.73 2.26
C GLY A 184 14.77 24.77 1.14
N GLY A 185 13.96 25.82 1.33
CA GLY A 185 13.75 26.90 0.36
C GLY A 185 12.28 27.32 0.23
N SER A 186 12.00 28.39 -0.53
CA SER A 186 10.63 28.89 -0.76
C SER A 186 9.73 27.88 -1.50
N ASP A 187 10.34 27.00 -2.29
CA ASP A 187 9.65 26.08 -3.19
C ASP A 187 9.76 24.61 -2.71
N ARG A 188 10.25 24.41 -1.47
CA ARG A 188 10.51 23.11 -0.84
C ARG A 188 11.05 22.03 -1.79
N PRO A 189 12.20 22.24 -2.46
CA PRO A 189 12.76 21.21 -3.32
C PRO A 189 13.14 19.95 -2.52
N TYR A 190 12.93 18.77 -3.11
CA TYR A 190 13.27 17.48 -2.49
C TYR A 190 14.45 16.81 -3.19
N CYS A 191 15.27 16.14 -2.38
CA CYS A 191 16.23 15.17 -2.89
C CYS A 191 15.73 13.76 -2.58
N MET A 192 15.77 12.91 -3.61
CA MET A 192 15.56 11.48 -3.48
C MET A 192 16.89 10.79 -3.74
N TRP A 193 17.35 9.97 -2.81
CA TRP A 193 18.53 9.15 -3.04
C TRP A 193 18.30 7.69 -2.67
N PHE A 194 19.07 6.84 -3.35
CA PHE A 194 18.97 5.40 -3.28
C PHE A 194 20.32 4.86 -2.84
N CYS A 195 20.33 4.09 -1.75
CA CYS A 195 21.54 3.40 -1.32
C CYS A 195 21.55 1.99 -1.93
N ARG A 196 22.69 1.53 -2.43
CA ARG A 196 22.88 0.14 -2.85
C ARG A 196 23.50 -0.67 -1.73
#